data_AF-A0A483TL69-F1
#
_entry.id   AF-A0A483TL69-F1
#
_cell.length_a   1.000
_cell.length_b   1.000
_cell.length_c   1.000
_cell.angle_alpha   90.00
_cell.angle_beta   90.00
_cell.angle_gamma   90.00
#
_symmetry.space_group_name_H-M   'P 1'
#
loop_
_entity.id
_entity.type
_entity.pdbx_description
1 polymer ?
#
loop_
_entity_poly.entity_id
_entity_poly.type
_entity_poly.pdbx_seq_one_letter_code
_entity_poly.pdbx_strand_id
1 'polypeptide(L)'
;MSLNVEKLIKNLGKSYLDIYEQGLIPYKTKPSGTVSDDIYRLDMKREGVFLSFFNNQDKNLKEVALRLEDENKTDWLFPNLLPFGLEPVMTQRWVRNRFGHPITYVAANVIMTIYVGVEQTYILPTPNQNIAAAFSYNNVLFVNRITFIPVERAKEIQSALEKKRLGGK
;
A
#
# COMPACT_ATOMS: atom_id res chain seq x y z
N MET A 1 -15.37 15.56 -3.39
CA MET A 1 -14.16 16.05 -2.69
C MET A 1 -13.06 15.04 -2.99
N SER A 2 -11.93 15.47 -3.54
CA SER A 2 -10.79 14.59 -3.81
C SER A 2 -9.87 14.54 -2.60
N LEU A 3 -9.45 13.34 -2.21
CA LEU A 3 -8.48 13.10 -1.16
C LEU A 3 -7.07 13.48 -1.64
N ASN A 4 -6.29 14.19 -0.82
CA ASN A 4 -4.87 14.41 -1.10
C ASN A 4 -4.06 13.16 -0.69
N VAL A 5 -4.04 12.17 -1.58
CA VAL A 5 -3.39 10.87 -1.37
C VAL A 5 -1.90 11.02 -1.10
N GLU A 6 -1.20 11.89 -1.83
CA GLU A 6 0.24 12.08 -1.65
C GLU A 6 0.57 12.64 -0.27
N LYS A 7 -0.18 13.65 0.20
CA LYS A 7 0.02 14.22 1.53
C LYS A 7 -0.30 13.19 2.63
N LEU A 8 -1.28 12.32 2.41
CA LEU A 8 -1.58 11.21 3.32
C LEU A 8 -0.42 10.21 3.40
N ILE A 9 0.16 9.80 2.27
CA ILE A 9 1.32 8.89 2.25
C ILE A 9 2.55 9.54 2.90
N LYS A 10 2.76 10.85 2.70
CA LYS A 10 3.82 11.59 3.38
C LYS A 10 3.67 11.66 4.91
N ASN A 11 2.50 11.29 5.45
CA ASN A 11 2.24 11.16 6.89
C ASN A 11 2.43 9.72 7.41
N LEU A 12 3.01 8.80 6.64
CA LEU A 12 3.40 7.48 7.16
C LEU A 12 4.23 7.64 8.46
N GLY A 13 3.90 6.85 9.48
CA GLY A 13 4.49 6.92 10.82
C GLY A 13 3.89 7.98 11.75
N LYS A 14 3.09 8.93 11.26
CA LYS A 14 2.41 9.94 12.12
C LYS A 14 1.20 9.36 12.84
N SER A 15 0.80 9.96 13.95
CA SER A 15 -0.35 9.49 14.73
C SER A 15 -1.66 9.68 13.97
N TYR A 16 -2.66 8.86 14.25
CA TYR A 16 -4.00 9.04 13.68
C TYR A 16 -4.56 10.44 13.97
N LEU A 17 -4.35 10.95 15.19
CA LEU A 17 -4.85 12.25 15.62
C LEU A 17 -4.23 13.38 14.79
N ASP A 18 -2.92 13.39 14.60
CA ASP A 18 -2.22 14.42 13.79
C ASP A 18 -2.75 14.44 12.35
N ILE A 19 -3.00 13.27 11.77
CA ILE A 19 -3.49 13.14 10.39
C ILE A 19 -4.94 13.62 10.29
N TYR A 20 -5.76 13.29 11.29
CA TYR A 20 -7.16 13.70 11.37
C TYR A 20 -7.28 15.23 11.55
N GLU A 21 -6.49 15.82 12.44
CA GLU A 21 -6.47 17.28 12.67
C GLU A 21 -5.97 18.08 11.46
N GLN A 22 -5.09 17.51 10.64
CA GLN A 22 -4.72 18.08 9.33
C GLN A 22 -5.85 18.03 8.29
N GLY A 23 -6.99 17.40 8.59
CA GLY A 23 -8.12 17.25 7.68
C GLY A 23 -7.87 16.27 6.54
N LEU A 24 -6.87 15.37 6.66
CA LEU A 24 -6.54 14.40 5.60
C LEU A 24 -7.46 13.18 5.60
N ILE A 25 -8.17 12.92 6.70
CA ILE A 25 -9.18 11.87 6.80
C ILE A 25 -10.55 12.55 6.87
N PRO A 26 -11.39 12.44 5.83
CA PRO A 26 -12.67 13.16 5.77
C PRO A 26 -13.76 12.54 6.65
N TYR A 27 -13.48 11.36 7.25
CA TYR A 27 -14.46 10.59 8.01
C TYR A 27 -14.33 10.82 9.51
N LYS A 28 -15.49 10.96 10.17
CA LYS A 28 -15.57 10.91 11.64
C LYS A 28 -15.35 9.50 12.19
N THR A 29 -15.56 8.48 11.37
CA THR A 29 -15.35 7.08 11.73
C THR A 29 -13.89 6.85 12.05
N LYS A 30 -13.61 6.45 13.29
CA LYS A 30 -12.26 6.11 13.72
C LYS A 30 -11.82 4.77 13.13
N PRO A 31 -10.51 4.53 12.98
CA PRO A 31 -9.98 3.22 12.67
C PRO A 31 -10.50 2.19 13.68
N SER A 32 -10.78 0.97 13.22
CA SER A 32 -11.30 -0.13 14.04
C SER A 32 -10.40 -1.36 13.96
N GLY A 33 -10.36 -2.14 15.03
CA GLY A 33 -9.56 -3.34 15.19
C GLY A 33 -9.99 -4.07 16.45
N THR A 34 -9.62 -5.35 16.58
CA THR A 34 -9.82 -6.08 17.83
C THR A 34 -8.62 -5.89 18.76
N VAL A 35 -8.78 -6.11 20.06
CA VAL A 35 -7.67 -5.99 21.02
C VAL A 35 -6.55 -7.01 20.72
N SER A 36 -6.90 -8.15 20.13
CA SER A 36 -5.96 -9.18 19.68
C SER A 36 -5.29 -8.88 18.33
N ASP A 37 -5.74 -7.86 17.59
CA ASP A 37 -5.14 -7.50 16.31
C ASP A 37 -3.93 -6.60 16.52
N ASP A 38 -2.86 -6.84 15.77
CA ASP A 38 -1.69 -5.94 15.76
C ASP A 38 -1.95 -4.61 15.02
N ILE A 39 -3.12 -4.47 14.40
CA ILE A 39 -3.47 -3.32 13.57
C ILE A 39 -4.90 -2.83 13.76
N TYR A 40 -5.07 -1.53 13.58
CA TYR A 40 -6.36 -0.88 13.36
C TYR A 40 -6.48 -0.51 11.88
N ARG A 41 -7.71 -0.51 11.36
CA ARG A 41 -8.00 -0.37 9.92
C ARG A 41 -9.05 0.71 9.69
N LEU A 42 -8.90 1.46 8.60
CA LEU A 42 -9.92 2.39 8.11
C LEU A 42 -10.04 2.21 6.59
N ASP A 43 -11.17 1.67 6.14
CA ASP A 43 -11.46 1.45 4.72
C ASP A 43 -12.28 2.62 4.15
N MET A 44 -11.61 3.52 3.44
CA MET A 44 -12.19 4.68 2.77
C MET A 44 -12.64 4.28 1.36
N LYS A 45 -13.67 3.44 1.31
CA LYS A 45 -14.15 2.78 0.08
C LYS A 45 -14.47 3.74 -1.06
N ARG A 46 -15.01 4.92 -0.75
CA ARG A 46 -15.38 5.92 -1.78
C ARG A 46 -14.16 6.56 -2.43
N GLU A 47 -13.05 6.63 -1.69
CA GLU A 47 -11.78 7.20 -2.13
C GLU A 47 -10.85 6.14 -2.72
N GLY A 48 -11.21 4.85 -2.61
CA GLY A 48 -10.33 3.75 -3.03
C GLY A 48 -9.09 3.61 -2.15
N VAL A 49 -9.12 4.10 -0.91
CA VAL A 49 -7.96 4.12 -0.01
C VAL A 49 -8.23 3.30 1.24
N PHE A 50 -7.29 2.44 1.59
CA PHE A 50 -7.29 1.70 2.82
C PHE A 50 -6.11 2.16 3.68
N LEU A 51 -6.37 2.44 4.96
CA LEU A 51 -5.36 2.82 5.93
C LEU A 51 -5.24 1.73 6.98
N SER A 52 -4.01 1.34 7.30
CA SER A 52 -3.74 0.57 8.52
C SER A 52 -2.87 1.37 9.47
N PHE A 53 -3.10 1.15 10.75
CA PHE A 53 -2.40 1.79 11.85
C PHE A 53 -1.88 0.72 12.79
N PHE A 54 -0.74 0.96 13.44
CA PHE A 54 -0.26 0.06 14.48
C PHE A 54 -1.25 0.03 15.65
N ASN A 55 -1.43 -1.13 16.26
CA ASN A 55 -2.15 -1.21 17.54
C ASN A 55 -1.24 -0.78 18.71
N ASN A 56 -0.86 0.49 18.73
CA ASN A 56 -0.15 1.13 19.82
C ASN A 56 -0.96 2.33 20.36
N GLN A 57 -0.42 3.09 21.31
CA GLN A 57 -1.13 4.22 21.93
C GLN A 57 -1.49 5.31 20.90
N ASP A 58 -0.55 5.68 20.03
CA ASP A 58 -0.70 6.79 19.09
C ASP A 58 -1.41 6.41 17.78
N LYS A 59 -1.62 5.10 17.57
CA LYS A 59 -2.13 4.52 16.32
C LYS A 59 -1.36 5.11 15.13
N ASN A 60 -0.04 4.92 15.10
CA ASN A 60 0.78 5.46 14.01
C ASN A 60 0.39 4.84 12.66
N LEU A 61 0.32 5.66 11.61
CA LEU A 61 -0.02 5.21 10.26
C LEU A 61 1.03 4.23 9.74
N LYS A 62 0.59 3.00 9.51
CA LYS A 62 1.44 1.84 9.21
C LYS A 62 1.55 1.60 7.70
N GLU A 63 0.45 1.72 6.97
CA GLU A 63 0.46 1.70 5.50
C GLU A 63 -0.74 2.43 4.90
N VAL A 64 -0.59 2.84 3.64
CA VAL A 64 -1.64 3.40 2.80
C VAL A 64 -1.76 2.54 1.55
N ALA A 65 -2.89 1.89 1.34
CA ALA A 65 -3.14 1.08 0.15
C ALA A 65 -4.17 1.75 -0.77
N LEU A 66 -3.85 1.81 -2.06
CA LEU A 66 -4.72 2.32 -3.12
C LEU A 66 -5.30 1.14 -3.90
N ARG A 67 -6.62 1.12 -4.08
CA ARG A 67 -7.35 0.13 -4.88
C ARG A 67 -7.50 0.66 -6.31
N LEU A 68 -6.76 0.10 -7.26
CA LEU A 68 -6.82 0.50 -8.67
C LEU A 68 -7.80 -0.36 -9.47
N GLU A 69 -8.04 -1.59 -9.04
CA GLU A 69 -9.10 -2.45 -9.57
C GLU A 69 -9.98 -2.96 -8.42
N ASP A 70 -11.28 -3.08 -8.65
CA ASP A 70 -12.22 -3.73 -7.74
C ASP A 70 -12.83 -4.94 -8.45
N GLU A 71 -12.58 -6.14 -7.93
CA GLU A 71 -13.06 -7.39 -8.55
C GLU A 71 -14.58 -7.45 -8.67
N ASN A 72 -15.32 -6.66 -7.89
CA ASN A 72 -16.78 -6.61 -7.91
C ASN A 72 -17.33 -5.48 -8.81
N LYS A 73 -16.47 -4.64 -9.38
CA LYS A 73 -16.87 -3.46 -10.19
C LYS A 73 -15.95 -3.28 -11.39
N THR A 74 -16.43 -3.65 -12.56
CA THR A 74 -15.67 -3.58 -13.83
C THR A 74 -15.41 -2.16 -14.33
N ASP A 75 -16.19 -1.17 -13.87
CA ASP A 75 -16.06 0.25 -14.20
C ASP A 75 -15.31 1.04 -13.11
N TRP A 76 -14.67 0.36 -12.17
CA TRP A 76 -13.92 1.01 -11.11
C TRP A 76 -12.74 1.82 -11.68
N LEU A 77 -12.76 3.13 -11.41
CA LEU A 77 -11.65 4.02 -11.64
C LEU A 77 -11.21 4.61 -10.31
N PHE A 78 -9.91 4.62 -10.05
CA PHE A 78 -9.37 5.24 -8.85
C PHE A 78 -9.76 6.74 -8.83
N PRO A 79 -10.51 7.20 -7.80
CA PRO A 79 -11.23 8.47 -7.89
C PRO A 79 -10.39 9.70 -7.53
N ASN A 80 -9.11 9.51 -7.22
CA ASN A 80 -8.20 10.56 -6.78
C ASN A 80 -6.98 10.66 -7.70
N LEU A 81 -6.29 11.81 -7.63
CA LEU A 81 -5.00 11.95 -8.30
C LEU A 81 -3.99 10.97 -7.69
N LEU A 82 -3.31 10.23 -8.57
CA LEU A 82 -2.27 9.32 -8.14
C LEU A 82 -1.01 10.08 -7.70
N PRO A 83 -0.39 9.66 -6.58
CA PRO A 83 0.74 10.36 -6.00
C PRO A 83 2.01 10.09 -6.80
N PHE A 84 3.03 10.93 -6.62
CA PHE A 84 4.38 10.70 -7.15
C PHE A 84 4.46 10.52 -8.67
N GLY A 85 3.47 11.07 -9.39
CA GLY A 85 3.32 10.99 -10.84
C GLY A 85 3.03 9.59 -11.37
N LEU A 86 2.47 8.70 -10.55
CA LEU A 86 1.99 7.38 -10.99
C LEU A 86 0.82 7.52 -11.97
N GLU A 87 0.65 6.53 -12.84
CA GLU A 87 -0.41 6.53 -13.87
C GLU A 87 -1.62 5.67 -13.47
N PRO A 88 -2.85 6.01 -13.88
CA PRO A 88 -4.05 5.24 -13.53
C PRO A 88 -4.00 3.77 -13.97
N VAL A 89 -3.32 3.49 -15.09
CA VAL A 89 -3.19 2.15 -15.67
C VAL A 89 -1.71 1.87 -15.85
N MET A 90 -1.18 0.93 -15.07
CA MET A 90 0.24 0.58 -15.10
C MET A 90 0.41 -0.91 -15.30
N THR A 91 1.28 -1.28 -16.23
CA THR A 91 1.73 -2.67 -16.39
C THR A 91 2.98 -2.92 -15.55
N GLN A 92 3.28 -4.19 -15.26
CA GLN A 92 4.55 -4.56 -14.64
C GLN A 92 5.77 -4.01 -15.40
N ARG A 93 5.71 -4.00 -16.74
CA ARG A 93 6.78 -3.43 -17.58
C ARG A 93 6.93 -1.93 -17.34
N TRP A 94 5.83 -1.19 -17.26
CA TRP A 94 5.88 0.24 -16.95
C TRP A 94 6.53 0.50 -15.60
N VAL A 95 6.15 -0.27 -14.56
CA VAL A 95 6.70 -0.13 -13.20
C VAL A 95 8.21 -0.39 -13.21
N ARG A 96 8.66 -1.49 -13.83
CA ARG A 96 10.09 -1.80 -13.93
C ARG A 96 10.89 -0.77 -14.72
N ASN A 97 10.32 -0.24 -15.81
CA ASN A 97 10.97 0.82 -16.57
C ASN A 97 11.15 2.09 -15.74
N ARG A 98 10.20 2.39 -14.86
CA ARG A 98 10.23 3.60 -14.02
C ARG A 98 11.11 3.46 -12.78
N PHE A 99 11.04 2.31 -12.11
CA PHE A 99 11.68 2.11 -10.80
C PHE A 99 12.89 1.15 -10.81
N GLY A 100 13.17 0.50 -11.94
CA GLY A 100 14.27 -0.44 -12.08
C GLY A 100 13.96 -1.82 -11.49
N HIS A 101 14.86 -2.32 -10.63
CA HIS A 101 14.72 -3.63 -10.01
C HIS A 101 14.06 -3.53 -8.63
N PRO A 102 13.12 -4.42 -8.29
CA PRO A 102 12.48 -4.38 -7.00
C PRO A 102 13.41 -4.87 -5.89
N ILE A 103 13.25 -4.33 -4.69
CA ILE A 103 13.94 -4.80 -3.49
C ILE A 103 13.34 -6.10 -2.95
N THR A 104 12.04 -6.32 -3.20
CA THR A 104 11.37 -7.60 -2.91
C THR A 104 10.55 -8.04 -4.10
N TYR A 105 10.56 -9.34 -4.34
CA TYR A 105 9.73 -10.00 -5.35
C TYR A 105 9.05 -11.19 -4.71
N VAL A 106 7.73 -11.21 -4.77
CA VAL A 106 6.89 -12.33 -4.35
C VAL A 106 6.17 -12.86 -5.60
N ALA A 107 6.39 -14.14 -5.91
CA ALA A 107 5.73 -14.78 -7.04
C ALA A 107 4.23 -14.91 -6.78
N ALA A 108 3.44 -14.94 -7.86
CA ALA A 108 2.03 -15.25 -7.75
C ALA A 108 1.83 -16.61 -7.09
N ASN A 109 0.76 -16.73 -6.31
CA ASN A 109 0.39 -17.96 -5.62
C ASN A 109 -1.14 -18.13 -5.66
N VAL A 110 -1.61 -19.37 -5.56
CA VAL A 110 -3.03 -19.66 -5.38
C VAL A 110 -3.20 -20.17 -3.96
N ILE A 111 -3.98 -19.45 -3.16
CA ILE A 111 -4.31 -19.85 -1.79
C ILE A 111 -5.76 -20.32 -1.80
N MET A 112 -5.97 -21.62 -1.60
CA MET A 112 -7.27 -22.27 -1.81
C MET A 112 -7.79 -22.03 -3.24
N THR A 113 -8.75 -21.11 -3.42
CA THR A 113 -9.33 -20.73 -4.71
C THR A 113 -8.99 -19.30 -5.12
N ILE A 114 -8.23 -18.57 -4.30
CA ILE A 114 -7.95 -17.14 -4.50
C ILE A 114 -6.60 -16.99 -5.19
N TYR A 115 -6.59 -16.33 -6.35
CA TYR A 115 -5.38 -15.93 -7.04
C TYR A 115 -4.77 -14.72 -6.33
N VAL A 116 -3.57 -14.89 -5.80
CA VAL A 116 -2.73 -13.81 -5.29
C VAL A 116 -1.67 -13.54 -6.33
N GLY A 117 -1.76 -12.42 -7.02
CA GLY A 117 -0.82 -12.10 -8.08
C GLY A 117 0.57 -11.75 -7.57
N VAL A 118 1.46 -11.46 -8.52
CA VAL A 118 2.84 -11.05 -8.22
C VAL A 118 2.81 -9.80 -7.35
N GLU A 119 3.77 -9.66 -6.45
CA GLU A 119 4.03 -8.41 -5.73
C GLU A 119 5.49 -8.00 -5.88
N GLN A 120 5.70 -6.71 -6.16
CA GLN A 120 7.03 -6.11 -6.31
C GLN A 120 7.12 -4.81 -5.52
N THR A 121 8.12 -4.71 -4.64
CA THR A 121 8.34 -3.51 -3.84
C THR A 121 9.54 -2.73 -4.33
N TYR A 122 9.38 -1.41 -4.45
CA TYR A 122 10.41 -0.47 -4.87
C TYR A 122 10.52 0.67 -3.87
N ILE A 123 11.72 1.21 -3.70
CA ILE A 123 11.93 2.48 -2.99
C ILE A 123 11.58 3.61 -3.95
N LEU A 124 10.83 4.60 -3.50
CA LEU A 124 10.49 5.74 -4.34
C LEU A 124 11.72 6.60 -4.67
N PRO A 125 11.78 7.23 -5.85
CA PRO A 125 12.88 8.10 -6.23
C PRO A 125 12.91 9.38 -5.38
N THR A 126 14.05 10.10 -5.42
CA THR A 126 14.22 11.41 -4.79
C THR A 126 13.07 12.35 -5.18
N PRO A 127 12.48 13.10 -4.23
CA PRO A 127 12.88 13.27 -2.82
C PRO A 127 12.22 12.30 -1.82
N ASN A 128 11.48 11.27 -2.26
CA ASN A 128 10.61 10.45 -1.39
C ASN A 128 11.24 9.10 -0.99
N GLN A 129 12.57 9.02 -0.90
CA GLN A 129 13.30 7.76 -0.67
C GLN A 129 13.04 7.10 0.69
N ASN A 130 12.38 7.81 1.60
CA ASN A 130 11.90 7.28 2.88
C ASN A 130 10.62 6.42 2.75
N ILE A 131 10.03 6.35 1.55
CA ILE A 131 8.80 5.61 1.27
C ILE A 131 9.12 4.50 0.26
N ALA A 132 8.54 3.33 0.49
CA ALA A 132 8.51 2.23 -0.47
C ALA A 132 7.07 2.00 -0.95
N ALA A 133 6.94 1.58 -2.21
CA ALA A 133 5.68 1.21 -2.84
C ALA A 133 5.73 -0.27 -3.27
N ALA A 134 4.82 -1.07 -2.72
CA ALA A 134 4.55 -2.44 -3.12
C ALA A 134 3.43 -2.45 -4.16
N PHE A 135 3.74 -2.89 -5.37
CA PHE A 135 2.80 -3.04 -6.47
C PHE A 135 2.34 -4.49 -6.52
N SER A 136 1.04 -4.71 -6.29
CA SER A 136 0.41 -5.99 -6.54
C SER A 136 -0.18 -6.00 -7.95
N TYR A 137 -0.04 -7.12 -8.64
CA TYR A 137 -0.49 -7.29 -10.02
C TYR A 137 -1.67 -8.25 -10.10
N ASN A 138 -2.57 -8.06 -11.06
CA ASN A 138 -3.57 -9.05 -11.42
C ASN A 138 -2.97 -10.17 -12.32
N ASN A 139 -3.81 -11.10 -12.76
CA ASN A 139 -3.40 -12.26 -13.57
C ASN A 139 -2.86 -11.91 -14.97
N VAL A 140 -3.09 -10.69 -15.44
CA VAL A 140 -2.59 -10.16 -16.73
C VAL A 140 -1.51 -9.08 -16.54
N LEU A 141 -0.92 -9.00 -15.35
CA LEU A 141 0.23 -8.13 -15.01
C LEU A 141 -0.05 -6.62 -15.06
N PHE A 142 -1.31 -6.21 -14.88
CA PHE A 142 -1.67 -4.83 -14.55
C PHE A 142 -1.66 -4.63 -13.04
N VAL A 143 -1.26 -3.44 -12.60
CA VAL A 143 -1.28 -3.08 -11.18
C VAL A 143 -2.72 -2.93 -10.71
N ASN A 144 -3.15 -3.78 -9.78
CA ASN A 144 -4.50 -3.71 -9.20
C ASN A 144 -4.52 -3.02 -7.83
N ARG A 145 -3.38 -2.99 -7.14
CA ARG A 145 -3.22 -2.35 -5.83
C ARG A 145 -1.80 -1.83 -5.65
N ILE A 146 -1.69 -0.70 -4.96
CA ILE A 146 -0.40 -0.14 -4.53
C ILE A 146 -0.44 0.08 -3.04
N THR A 147 0.53 -0.46 -2.32
CA THR A 147 0.67 -0.27 -0.87
C THR A 147 1.93 0.51 -0.56
N PHE A 148 1.78 1.67 0.07
CA PHE A 148 2.88 2.52 0.52
C PHE A 148 3.20 2.25 1.98
N ILE A 149 4.49 2.03 2.27
CA ILE A 149 5.03 1.76 3.61
C ILE A 149 6.32 2.55 3.84
N PRO A 150 6.73 2.79 5.10
CA PRO A 150 8.07 3.29 5.40
C PRO A 150 9.15 2.37 4.83
N VAL A 151 10.24 2.93 4.34
CA VAL A 151 11.34 2.17 3.72
C VAL A 151 11.99 1.19 4.72
N GLU A 152 12.04 1.55 6.00
CA GLU A 152 12.54 0.70 7.08
C GLU A 152 11.74 -0.60 7.16
N ARG A 153 10.40 -0.49 7.11
CA ARG A 153 9.49 -1.63 7.11
C ARG A 153 9.64 -2.48 5.84
N ALA A 154 9.87 -1.86 4.70
CA ALA A 154 10.12 -2.60 3.46
C ALA A 154 11.41 -3.44 3.54
N LYS A 155 12.46 -2.91 4.18
CA LYS A 155 13.71 -3.64 4.43
C LYS A 155 13.54 -4.78 5.43
N GLU A 156 12.75 -4.60 6.48
CA GLU A 156 12.40 -5.69 7.41
C GLU A 156 11.70 -6.84 6.68
N ILE A 157 10.74 -6.53 5.82
CA ILE A 157 10.04 -7.52 4.98
C ILE A 157 11.02 -8.22 4.05
N GLN A 158 11.92 -7.49 3.40
CA GLN A 158 12.98 -8.06 2.56
C GLN A 158 13.82 -9.08 3.34
N SER A 159 14.35 -8.69 4.50
CA SER A 159 15.17 -9.59 5.33
C SER A 159 14.40 -10.81 5.81
N ALA A 160 13.12 -10.67 6.17
CA ALA A 160 12.27 -11.79 6.57
C ALA A 160 12.04 -12.78 5.41
N LEU A 161 11.81 -12.27 4.19
CA LEU A 161 11.66 -13.10 3.00
C LEU A 161 12.95 -13.84 2.65
N GLU A 162 14.11 -13.18 2.77
CA GLU A 162 15.43 -13.80 2.56
C GLU A 162 15.71 -14.91 3.58
N LYS A 163 15.44 -14.67 4.86
CA LYS A 163 15.55 -15.70 5.92
C LYS A 163 14.68 -16.92 5.63
N LYS A 164 13.43 -16.70 5.21
CA LYS A 164 12.51 -17.79 4.86
C LYS A 164 13.01 -18.61 3.66
N ARG A 165 13.63 -17.96 2.66
CA ARG A 165 14.24 -18.65 1.51
C ARG A 165 15.44 -19.50 1.90
N LEU A 166 16.23 -19.05 2.88
CA LEU A 166 17.44 -19.74 3.33
C LEU A 166 17.15 -20.86 4.35
N GLY A 167 16.15 -20.68 5.22
CA GLY A 167 15.76 -21.66 6.24
C GLY A 167 14.80 -22.75 5.76
N GLY A 168 14.36 -22.70 4.49
CA GLY A 168 13.58 -23.76 3.84
C GLY A 168 14.42 -24.87 3.21
N LYS A 169 15.68 -25.01 3.61
CA LYS A 169 16.58 -26.12 3.24
C LYS A 169 16.72 -27.08 4.40
#